data_AF-A0A932R034-F1
#
_entry.id   AF-A0A932R034-F1
#
_cell.length_a   1.000
_cell.length_b   1.000
_cell.length_c   1.000
_cell.angle_alpha   90.00
_cell.angle_beta   90.00
_cell.angle_gamma   90.00
#
_symmetry.space_group_name_H-M   'P 1'
#
loop_
_entity.id
_entity.type
_entity.pdbx_description
1 polymer ?
#
loop_
_entity_poly.entity_id
_entity_poly.type
_entity_poly.pdbx_seq_one_letter_code
_entity_poly.pdbx_strand_id
1 'polypeptide(L)'
;MPTGYTSDICYGEKGVSFQKFILTCARNFGATITMRDEPLDALIPEEFKPDDYNHERLIQAKANLTRALNMSDRQVLAASVKTYKDSCKSYLESLTKSRALRSRYETMLAQVRAWTPPSTDHYGLKDFMVEQLTMSIDHDCSTYPRRWPRQKSVTGYRKQIVKSAKWDIAYHSKGWAEEIDRAEKRTTWIKQLRESLRNLS
;
A
#
# COMPACT_ATOMS: atom_id res chain seq x y z
N MET A 1 0.67 8.82 -1.33
CA MET A 1 -0.60 8.08 -1.27
C MET A 1 -1.67 9.12 -1.53
N PRO A 2 -2.48 8.96 -2.59
CA PRO A 2 -3.51 9.94 -2.91
C PRO A 2 -4.51 10.02 -1.75
N THR A 3 -5.08 11.21 -1.53
CA THR A 3 -6.13 11.36 -0.53
C THR A 3 -7.40 10.67 -1.03
N GLY A 4 -8.38 10.44 -0.14
CA GLY A 4 -9.67 9.90 -0.54
C GLY A 4 -10.40 10.77 -1.59
N TYR A 5 -9.99 12.04 -1.75
CA TYR A 5 -10.56 12.98 -2.71
C TYR A 5 -9.85 12.96 -4.07
N THR A 6 -8.59 12.50 -4.14
CA THR A 6 -7.79 12.44 -5.37
C THR A 6 -7.58 11.01 -5.88
N SER A 7 -8.08 9.99 -5.17
CA SER A 7 -7.97 8.57 -5.52
C SER A 7 -8.50 8.27 -6.92
N ASP A 8 -9.63 8.87 -7.31
CA ASP A 8 -10.24 8.65 -8.61
C ASP A 8 -9.38 9.23 -9.74
N ILE A 9 -8.70 10.36 -9.50
CA ILE A 9 -7.78 10.97 -10.46
C ILE A 9 -6.50 10.12 -10.56
N CYS A 10 -6.07 9.53 -9.44
CA CYS A 10 -4.89 8.68 -9.37
C CYS A 10 -5.07 7.34 -10.08
N TYR A 11 -6.10 6.59 -9.65
CA TYR A 11 -6.33 5.20 -9.99
C TYR A 11 -7.38 5.00 -11.10
N GLY A 12 -8.19 6.01 -11.40
CA GLY A 12 -9.20 5.92 -12.45
C GLY A 12 -8.58 5.74 -13.84
N GLU A 13 -9.18 4.87 -14.64
CA GLU A 13 -8.72 4.55 -16.00
C GLU A 13 -9.06 5.63 -17.03
N LYS A 14 -9.97 6.56 -16.71
CA LYS A 14 -10.41 7.65 -17.60
C LYS A 14 -10.54 8.97 -16.85
N GLY A 15 -10.18 10.07 -17.53
CA GLY A 15 -10.15 11.42 -16.98
C GLY A 15 -11.39 11.75 -16.14
N VAL A 16 -11.20 11.87 -14.84
CA VAL A 16 -12.24 12.28 -13.89
C VAL A 16 -12.75 13.65 -14.33
N SER A 17 -14.06 13.79 -14.48
CA SER A 17 -14.64 15.10 -14.80
C SER A 17 -14.48 16.06 -13.63
N PHE A 18 -14.33 17.35 -13.93
CA PHE A 18 -14.28 18.40 -12.91
C PHE A 18 -15.51 18.36 -11.99
N GLN A 19 -16.70 18.13 -12.55
CA GLN A 19 -17.93 17.96 -11.78
C GLN A 19 -17.85 16.81 -10.77
N LYS A 20 -17.29 15.66 -11.15
CA LYS A 20 -17.14 14.53 -10.22
C LYS A 20 -16.14 14.86 -9.11
N PHE A 21 -15.05 15.55 -9.44
CA PHE A 21 -14.03 15.93 -8.47
C PHE A 21 -14.56 16.94 -7.43
N ILE A 22 -15.25 18.00 -7.86
CA ILE A 22 -15.82 19.00 -6.94
C ILE A 22 -16.87 18.39 -6.00
N LEU A 23 -17.74 17.51 -6.51
CA LEU A 23 -18.72 16.80 -5.68
C LEU A 23 -18.05 15.88 -4.65
N THR A 24 -16.92 15.27 -5.00
CA THR A 24 -16.14 14.44 -4.08
C THR A 24 -15.53 15.28 -2.97
N CYS A 25 -14.95 16.44 -3.30
CA CYS A 25 -14.39 17.36 -2.30
C CYS A 25 -15.48 18.00 -1.42
N ALA A 26 -16.66 18.28 -1.98
CA ALA A 26 -17.80 18.80 -1.25
C ALA A 26 -18.27 17.86 -0.12
N ARG A 27 -17.94 16.56 -0.17
CA ARG A 27 -18.24 15.63 0.93
C ARG A 27 -17.49 15.94 2.23
N ASN A 28 -16.41 16.72 2.16
CA ASN A 28 -15.71 17.24 3.33
C ASN A 28 -16.41 18.48 3.95
N PHE A 29 -17.51 18.95 3.35
CA PHE A 29 -18.23 20.15 3.74
C PHE A 29 -19.72 19.82 3.99
N GLY A 30 -20.25 20.22 5.15
CA GLY A 30 -21.69 20.13 5.44
C GLY A 30 -22.28 18.72 5.54
N ALA A 31 -23.49 18.54 4.99
CA ALA A 31 -24.49 17.51 5.34
C ALA A 31 -24.19 16.04 4.97
N THR A 32 -22.96 15.66 4.59
CA THR A 32 -22.67 14.31 4.05
C THR A 32 -21.62 13.52 4.84
N ILE A 33 -21.28 13.98 6.06
CA ILE A 33 -20.27 13.37 6.94
C ILE A 33 -20.73 12.10 7.69
N THR A 34 -22.03 11.77 7.67
CA THR A 34 -22.66 10.79 8.59
C THR A 34 -22.90 9.38 8.02
N MET A 35 -22.40 9.04 6.83
CA MET A 35 -22.81 7.81 6.12
C MET A 35 -21.71 6.74 5.95
N ARG A 36 -20.79 6.62 6.90
CA ARG A 36 -19.68 5.65 6.84
C ARG A 36 -19.92 4.48 7.80
N ASP A 37 -20.05 3.27 7.24
CA ASP A 37 -19.38 2.06 7.75
C ASP A 37 -20.02 1.13 8.82
N GLU A 38 -21.30 0.70 8.82
CA GLU A 38 -21.71 -0.44 9.69
C GLU A 38 -22.72 -1.45 9.13
N PRO A 39 -22.33 -2.75 9.06
CA PRO A 39 -23.20 -3.88 9.37
C PRO A 39 -22.71 -4.70 10.59
N LEU A 40 -23.64 -5.09 11.48
CA LEU A 40 -23.41 -5.61 12.84
C LEU A 40 -23.62 -7.14 13.03
N ASP A 41 -23.97 -7.88 11.98
CA ASP A 41 -24.48 -9.25 12.06
C ASP A 41 -23.45 -10.34 11.70
N ALA A 42 -22.16 -10.00 11.64
CA ALA A 42 -21.12 -10.97 11.35
C ALA A 42 -21.02 -12.04 12.45
N LEU A 43 -21.17 -13.30 12.05
CA LEU A 43 -21.07 -14.46 12.95
C LEU A 43 -19.66 -14.58 13.54
N ILE A 44 -19.57 -14.64 14.87
CA ILE A 44 -18.31 -14.84 15.59
C ILE A 44 -17.94 -16.32 15.57
N PRO A 45 -16.79 -16.71 14.98
CA PRO A 45 -16.38 -18.11 14.87
C PRO A 45 -16.05 -18.74 16.23
N GLU A 46 -16.17 -20.07 16.31
CA GLU A 46 -15.93 -20.83 17.56
C GLU A 46 -14.43 -21.01 17.87
N GLU A 47 -13.62 -20.98 16.83
CA GLU A 47 -12.17 -21.12 16.88
C GLU A 47 -11.56 -20.20 15.83
N PHE A 48 -10.49 -19.54 16.22
CA PHE A 48 -9.66 -18.76 15.32
C PHE A 48 -8.45 -19.59 14.95
N LYS A 49 -8.20 -19.77 13.65
CA LYS A 49 -7.00 -20.43 13.14
C LYS A 49 -5.96 -19.37 12.76
N PRO A 50 -4.66 -19.65 12.97
CA PRO A 50 -3.62 -18.73 12.51
C PRO A 50 -3.61 -18.65 10.99
N ASP A 51 -3.33 -17.47 10.45
CA ASP A 51 -3.12 -17.27 9.01
C ASP A 51 -1.76 -17.85 8.59
N ASP A 52 -1.77 -18.73 7.59
CA ASP A 52 -0.60 -19.44 7.10
C ASP A 52 0.41 -18.55 6.35
N TYR A 53 0.10 -17.27 6.06
CA TYR A 53 0.95 -16.37 5.30
C TYR A 53 2.39 -16.31 5.85
N ASN A 54 2.57 -16.08 7.16
CA ASN A 54 3.92 -16.01 7.73
C ASN A 54 4.61 -17.39 7.75
N HIS A 55 3.85 -18.45 7.91
CA HIS A 55 4.36 -19.81 7.88
C HIS A 55 4.90 -20.18 6.48
N GLU A 56 4.11 -19.95 5.43
CA GLU A 56 4.51 -20.18 4.03
C GLU A 56 5.72 -19.31 3.65
N ARG A 57 5.70 -18.03 4.03
CA ARG A 57 6.81 -17.11 3.76
C ARG A 57 8.09 -17.52 4.48
N LEU A 58 7.99 -18.07 5.69
CA LEU A 58 9.14 -18.62 6.41
C LEU A 58 9.75 -19.81 5.68
N ILE A 59 8.93 -20.75 5.19
CA ILE A 59 9.40 -21.89 4.39
C ILE A 59 10.13 -21.39 3.14
N GLN A 60 9.52 -20.45 2.42
CA GLN A 60 10.13 -19.86 1.23
C GLN A 60 11.45 -19.12 1.54
N ALA A 61 11.52 -18.39 2.65
CA ALA A 61 12.72 -17.68 3.08
C ALA A 61 13.87 -18.63 3.41
N LYS A 62 13.59 -19.76 4.08
CA LYS A 62 14.57 -20.83 4.33
C LYS A 62 15.07 -21.44 3.03
N ALA A 63 14.18 -21.76 2.09
CA ALA A 63 14.56 -22.27 0.77
C ALA A 63 15.40 -21.25 -0.02
N ASN A 64 15.07 -19.96 0.07
CA ASN A 64 15.82 -18.89 -0.57
C ASN A 64 17.23 -18.73 0.03
N LEU A 65 17.38 -18.87 1.35
CA LEU A 65 18.69 -18.83 1.99
C LEU A 65 19.57 -19.99 1.52
N THR A 66 19.04 -21.22 1.54
CA THR A 66 19.75 -22.40 1.02
C THR A 66 20.18 -22.20 -0.43
N ARG A 67 19.25 -21.73 -1.28
CA ARG A 67 19.56 -21.40 -2.68
C ARG A 67 20.68 -20.35 -2.78
N ALA A 68 20.57 -19.24 -2.05
CA ALA A 68 21.52 -18.14 -2.10
C ALA A 68 22.95 -18.55 -1.67
N LEU A 69 23.05 -19.45 -0.69
CA LEU A 69 24.33 -20.00 -0.23
C LEU A 69 24.96 -20.94 -1.27
N ASN A 70 24.14 -21.69 -2.01
CA ASN A 70 24.60 -22.70 -2.97
C ASN A 70 24.77 -22.17 -4.41
N MET A 71 24.38 -20.93 -4.70
CA MET A 71 24.56 -20.36 -6.05
C MET A 71 26.03 -20.25 -6.43
N SER A 72 26.39 -20.67 -7.64
CA SER A 72 27.69 -20.38 -8.24
C SER A 72 27.81 -18.90 -8.62
N ASP A 73 29.04 -18.40 -8.80
CA ASP A 73 29.25 -17.00 -9.19
C ASP A 73 28.61 -16.66 -10.53
N ARG A 74 28.57 -17.62 -11.47
CA ARG A 74 27.83 -17.48 -12.73
C ARG A 74 26.33 -17.29 -12.50
N GLN A 75 25.73 -18.07 -11.61
CA GLN A 75 24.31 -17.94 -11.26
C GLN A 75 24.02 -16.62 -10.53
N VAL A 76 24.91 -16.20 -9.62
CA VAL A 76 24.80 -14.91 -8.91
C VAL A 76 24.90 -13.75 -9.88
N LEU A 77 25.82 -13.80 -10.84
CA LEU A 77 25.96 -12.79 -11.89
C LEU A 77 24.69 -12.71 -12.76
N ALA A 78 24.19 -13.85 -13.23
CA ALA A 78 22.97 -13.91 -14.03
C ALA A 78 21.77 -13.32 -13.29
N ALA A 79 21.60 -13.66 -12.01
CA ALA A 79 20.55 -13.09 -11.16
C ALA A 79 20.73 -11.57 -10.94
N SER A 80 21.95 -11.11 -10.67
CA SER A 80 22.25 -9.67 -10.51
C SER A 80 21.91 -8.87 -11.79
N VAL A 81 22.29 -9.40 -12.96
CA VAL A 81 21.96 -8.80 -14.26
C VAL A 81 20.45 -8.75 -14.47
N LYS A 82 19.73 -9.84 -14.17
CA LYS A 82 18.27 -9.89 -14.28
C LYS A 82 17.62 -8.84 -13.38
N THR A 83 17.97 -8.80 -12.10
CA THR A 83 17.44 -7.83 -11.14
C THR A 83 17.74 -6.40 -11.55
N TYR A 84 18.93 -6.14 -12.10
CA TYR A 84 19.27 -4.83 -12.64
C TYR A 84 18.35 -4.43 -13.81
N LYS A 85 18.15 -5.32 -14.79
CA LYS A 85 17.25 -5.08 -15.92
C LYS A 85 15.81 -4.83 -15.48
N ASP A 86 15.31 -5.67 -14.56
CA ASP A 86 13.96 -5.52 -14.00
C ASP A 86 13.84 -4.18 -13.25
N SER A 87 14.85 -3.80 -12.47
CA SER A 87 14.88 -2.51 -11.76
C SER A 87 14.89 -1.32 -12.72
N CYS A 88 15.66 -1.38 -13.81
CA CYS A 88 15.66 -0.35 -14.86
C CYS A 88 14.29 -0.23 -15.52
N LYS A 89 13.64 -1.36 -15.84
CA LYS A 89 12.29 -1.37 -16.40
C LYS A 89 11.29 -0.74 -15.45
N SER A 90 11.22 -1.19 -14.20
CA SER A 90 10.31 -0.63 -13.19
C SER A 90 10.60 0.84 -12.91
N TYR A 91 11.87 1.26 -12.94
CA TYR A 91 12.26 2.66 -12.82
C TYR A 91 11.66 3.50 -13.95
N LEU A 92 11.83 3.08 -15.21
CA LEU A 92 11.29 3.79 -16.37
C LEU A 92 9.74 3.81 -16.34
N GLU A 93 9.11 2.68 -16.03
CA GLU A 93 7.65 2.62 -15.87
C GLU A 93 7.15 3.56 -14.78
N SER A 94 7.86 3.65 -13.65
CA SER A 94 7.50 4.57 -12.56
C SER A 94 7.63 6.04 -12.98
N LEU A 95 8.65 6.39 -13.78
CA LEU A 95 8.80 7.74 -14.31
C LEU A 95 7.66 8.08 -15.27
N THR A 96 7.31 7.16 -16.17
CA THR A 96 6.19 7.34 -17.11
C THR A 96 4.87 7.52 -16.36
N LYS A 97 4.58 6.64 -15.39
CA LYS A 97 3.37 6.71 -14.55
C LYS A 97 3.32 8.01 -13.77
N SER A 98 4.43 8.42 -13.16
CA SER A 98 4.52 9.67 -12.39
C SER A 98 4.30 10.91 -13.26
N ARG A 99 4.89 10.97 -14.46
CA ARG A 99 4.65 12.06 -15.43
C ARG A 99 3.19 12.12 -15.88
N ALA A 100 2.61 10.98 -16.22
CA ALA A 100 1.21 10.89 -16.64
C ALA A 100 0.25 11.30 -15.50
N LEU A 101 0.54 10.87 -14.28
CA LEU A 101 -0.24 11.26 -13.09
C LEU A 101 -0.14 12.76 -12.82
N ARG A 102 1.08 13.32 -12.89
CA ARG A 102 1.30 14.76 -12.71
C ARG A 102 0.50 15.58 -13.72
N SER A 103 0.53 15.19 -14.99
CA SER A 103 -0.26 15.83 -16.05
C SER A 103 -1.77 15.81 -15.76
N ARG A 104 -2.31 14.70 -15.23
CA ARG A 104 -3.72 14.61 -14.81
C ARG A 104 -4.04 15.58 -13.67
N TYR A 105 -3.20 15.64 -12.64
CA TYR A 105 -3.39 16.57 -11.52
C TYR A 105 -3.27 18.02 -11.96
N GLU A 106 -2.27 18.38 -12.75
CA GLU A 106 -2.08 19.74 -13.26
C GLU A 106 -3.25 20.18 -14.15
N THR A 107 -3.82 19.27 -14.96
CA THR A 107 -5.02 19.51 -15.77
C THR A 107 -6.25 19.78 -14.90
N MET A 108 -6.46 19.02 -13.82
CA MET A 108 -7.56 19.25 -12.88
C MET A 108 -7.35 20.55 -12.10
N LEU A 109 -6.11 20.83 -11.68
CA LEU A 109 -5.77 22.04 -10.94
C LEU A 109 -6.01 23.29 -11.78
N ALA A 110 -5.72 23.25 -13.08
CA ALA A 110 -6.05 24.33 -14.00
C ALA A 110 -7.57 24.59 -14.06
N GLN A 111 -8.40 23.53 -14.09
CA GLN A 111 -9.86 23.65 -14.06
C GLN A 111 -10.37 24.25 -12.73
N VAL A 112 -9.85 23.79 -11.60
CA VAL A 112 -10.18 24.36 -10.28
C VAL A 112 -9.83 25.84 -10.22
N ARG A 113 -8.65 26.23 -10.71
CA ARG A 113 -8.21 27.63 -10.71
C ARG A 113 -9.08 28.51 -11.58
N ALA A 114 -9.50 28.02 -12.75
CA ALA A 114 -10.37 28.72 -13.69
C ALA A 114 -11.83 28.80 -13.20
N TRP A 115 -12.29 27.88 -12.35
CA TRP A 115 -13.65 27.88 -11.84
C TRP A 115 -13.92 29.04 -10.88
N THR A 116 -14.97 29.82 -11.15
CA THR A 116 -15.47 30.85 -10.25
C THR A 116 -16.50 30.24 -9.31
N PRO A 117 -16.29 30.24 -7.98
CA PRO A 117 -17.26 29.72 -7.04
C PRO A 117 -18.59 30.48 -7.11
N PRO A 118 -19.75 29.80 -6.98
CA PRO A 118 -21.06 30.40 -7.15
C PRO A 118 -21.47 31.34 -6.00
N SER A 119 -20.83 31.22 -4.83
CA SER A 119 -20.99 32.15 -3.71
C SER A 119 -19.73 32.18 -2.85
N THR A 120 -19.68 33.14 -1.92
CA THR A 120 -18.59 33.28 -0.93
C THR A 120 -18.40 32.02 -0.08
N ASP A 121 -19.48 31.30 0.22
CA ASP A 121 -19.45 30.06 1.02
C ASP A 121 -18.67 28.93 0.34
N HIS A 122 -18.48 29.04 -0.97
CA HIS A 122 -17.77 28.04 -1.78
C HIS A 122 -16.29 28.37 -1.99
N TYR A 123 -15.79 29.50 -1.48
CA TYR A 123 -14.35 29.80 -1.55
C TYR A 123 -13.51 28.77 -0.80
N GLY A 124 -13.94 28.35 0.39
CA GLY A 124 -13.26 27.30 1.15
C GLY A 124 -13.20 25.96 0.40
N LEU A 125 -14.21 25.63 -0.39
CA LEU A 125 -14.19 24.44 -1.25
C LEU A 125 -13.15 24.57 -2.38
N LYS A 126 -13.00 25.75 -2.98
CA LYS A 126 -11.97 26.00 -4.00
C LYS A 126 -10.57 25.85 -3.41
N ASP A 127 -10.32 26.47 -2.26
CA ASP A 127 -9.03 26.41 -1.58
C ASP A 127 -8.66 24.98 -1.20
N PHE A 128 -9.64 24.24 -0.65
CA PHE A 128 -9.47 22.82 -0.33
C PHE A 128 -9.16 21.98 -1.57
N MET A 129 -9.86 22.18 -2.69
CA MET A 129 -9.56 21.47 -3.94
C MET A 129 -8.13 21.74 -4.43
N VAL A 130 -7.65 22.99 -4.33
CA VAL A 130 -6.27 23.36 -4.68
C VAL A 130 -5.28 22.67 -3.74
N GLU A 131 -5.54 22.68 -2.44
CA GLU A 131 -4.72 22.02 -1.43
C GLU A 131 -4.60 20.51 -1.70
N GLN A 132 -5.73 19.82 -1.90
CA GLN A 132 -5.73 18.38 -2.17
C GLN A 132 -4.91 18.01 -3.41
N LEU A 133 -5.03 18.80 -4.49
CA LEU A 133 -4.28 18.54 -5.72
C LEU A 133 -2.79 18.85 -5.58
N THR A 134 -2.43 19.95 -4.91
CA THR A 134 -1.02 20.33 -4.72
C THR A 134 -0.30 19.33 -3.82
N MET A 135 -0.90 18.92 -2.71
CA MET A 135 -0.37 17.86 -1.85
C MET A 135 -0.21 16.54 -2.61
N SER A 136 -1.21 16.13 -3.41
CA SER A 136 -1.10 14.91 -4.22
C SER A 136 0.00 15.00 -5.28
N ILE A 137 0.21 16.15 -5.90
CA ILE A 137 1.34 16.34 -6.83
C ILE A 137 2.67 16.14 -6.10
N ASP A 138 2.84 16.73 -4.92
CA ASP A 138 4.09 16.64 -4.18
C ASP A 138 4.38 15.22 -3.69
N HIS A 139 3.35 14.53 -3.17
CA HIS A 139 3.51 13.18 -2.63
C HIS A 139 3.53 12.09 -3.69
N ASP A 140 2.60 12.11 -4.65
CA ASP A 140 2.42 11.02 -5.62
C ASP A 140 3.30 11.23 -6.86
N CYS A 141 3.71 12.47 -7.14
CA CYS A 141 4.56 12.82 -8.28
C CYS A 141 5.93 13.40 -7.87
N SER A 142 6.39 13.07 -6.66
CA SER A 142 7.59 13.67 -6.06
C SER A 142 8.77 13.71 -7.05
N THR A 143 9.37 14.88 -7.17
CA THR A 143 10.47 15.18 -8.09
C THR A 143 11.86 14.82 -7.54
N TYR A 144 11.94 14.23 -6.34
CA TYR A 144 13.22 13.78 -5.79
C TYR A 144 13.96 12.94 -6.83
N PRO A 145 15.25 13.24 -7.09
CA PRO A 145 16.00 12.53 -8.10
C PRO A 145 16.10 11.07 -7.67
N ARG A 146 15.24 10.24 -8.28
CA ARG A 146 15.32 8.79 -8.09
C ARG A 146 16.65 8.37 -8.69
N ARG A 147 17.51 7.79 -7.86
CA ARG A 147 18.82 7.32 -8.33
C ARG A 147 18.59 6.23 -9.37
N TRP A 148 19.24 6.34 -10.52
CA TRP A 148 19.24 5.28 -11.52
C TRP A 148 19.69 3.96 -10.87
N PRO A 149 19.00 2.83 -11.13
CA PRO A 149 19.40 1.54 -10.59
C PRO A 149 20.86 1.25 -10.92
N ARG A 150 21.57 0.57 -10.02
CA ARG A 150 22.95 0.14 -10.27
C ARG A 150 23.04 -1.37 -10.20
N GLN A 151 23.68 -1.96 -11.20
CA GLN A 151 24.02 -3.38 -11.13
C GLN A 151 25.03 -3.61 -10.00
N LYS A 152 24.80 -4.66 -9.21
CA LYS A 152 25.70 -5.04 -8.13
C LYS A 152 26.73 -6.04 -8.64
N SER A 153 27.95 -5.95 -8.10
CA SER A 153 28.96 -6.99 -8.29
C SER A 153 28.46 -8.34 -7.74
N VAL A 154 29.09 -9.44 -8.16
CA VAL A 154 28.78 -10.79 -7.67
C VAL A 154 28.79 -10.84 -6.14
N THR A 155 29.88 -10.35 -5.53
CA THR A 155 30.02 -10.29 -4.07
C THR A 155 28.95 -9.41 -3.42
N GLY A 156 28.66 -8.24 -4.00
CA GLY A 156 27.66 -7.32 -3.48
C GLY A 156 26.24 -7.88 -3.54
N TYR A 157 25.88 -8.54 -4.65
CA TYR A 157 24.58 -9.16 -4.83
C TYR A 157 24.41 -10.38 -3.91
N ARG A 158 25.44 -11.25 -3.81
CA ARG A 158 25.45 -12.41 -2.90
C ARG A 158 25.21 -11.98 -1.44
N LYS A 159 25.94 -10.96 -0.97
CA LYS A 159 25.75 -10.39 0.38
C LYS A 159 24.31 -9.90 0.59
N GLN A 160 23.73 -9.23 -0.41
CA GLN A 160 22.35 -8.74 -0.33
C GLN A 160 21.33 -9.87 -0.23
N ILE A 161 21.37 -10.86 -1.12
CA ILE A 161 20.36 -11.93 -1.14
C ILE A 161 20.43 -12.80 0.12
N VAL A 162 21.63 -13.07 0.65
CA VAL A 162 21.81 -13.78 1.92
C VAL A 162 21.29 -12.95 3.10
N LYS A 163 21.62 -11.66 3.14
CA LYS A 163 21.12 -10.75 4.20
C LYS A 163 19.59 -10.66 4.18
N SER A 164 18.99 -10.52 3.00
CA SER A 164 17.54 -10.47 2.82
C SER A 164 16.89 -11.74 3.33
N ALA A 165 17.35 -12.91 2.87
CA ALA A 165 16.76 -14.19 3.29
C ALA A 165 16.88 -14.44 4.81
N LYS A 166 17.99 -14.03 5.44
CA LYS A 166 18.14 -14.10 6.90
C LYS A 166 17.16 -13.18 7.62
N TRP A 167 16.98 -11.96 7.12
CA TRP A 167 16.01 -11.02 7.67
C TRP A 167 14.58 -11.55 7.52
N ASP A 168 14.23 -12.07 6.35
CA ASP A 168 12.91 -12.66 6.07
C ASP A 168 12.62 -13.85 7.01
N ILE A 169 13.61 -14.72 7.25
CA ILE A 169 13.48 -15.82 8.21
C ILE A 169 13.17 -15.27 9.60
N ALA A 170 13.92 -14.27 10.08
CA ALA A 170 13.70 -13.72 11.41
C ALA A 170 12.32 -13.04 11.52
N TYR A 171 11.96 -12.24 10.52
CA TYR A 171 10.70 -11.51 10.45
C TYR A 171 9.50 -12.47 10.44
N HIS A 172 9.48 -13.44 9.52
CA HIS A 172 8.36 -14.38 9.39
C HIS A 172 8.32 -15.41 10.52
N SER A 173 9.46 -15.77 11.13
CA SER A 173 9.46 -16.62 12.34
C SER A 173 8.75 -15.92 13.49
N LYS A 174 9.05 -14.63 13.70
CA LYS A 174 8.38 -13.81 14.71
C LYS A 174 6.90 -13.66 14.40
N GLY A 175 6.56 -13.27 13.17
CA GLY A 175 5.17 -13.08 12.76
C GLY A 175 4.32 -14.33 12.85
N TRP A 176 4.91 -15.51 12.57
CA TRP A 176 4.22 -16.79 12.73
C TRP A 176 3.93 -17.12 14.20
N ALA A 177 4.91 -16.94 15.08
CA ALA A 177 4.72 -17.15 16.51
C ALA A 177 3.63 -16.22 17.09
N GLU A 178 3.63 -14.94 16.68
CA GLU A 178 2.61 -13.97 17.09
C GLU A 178 1.21 -14.28 16.52
N GLU A 179 1.11 -14.88 15.34
CA GLU A 179 -0.18 -15.29 14.76
C GLU A 179 -0.76 -16.51 15.48
N ILE A 180 0.07 -17.50 15.81
CA ILE A 180 -0.33 -18.65 16.64
C ILE A 180 -0.86 -18.15 17.99
N ASP A 181 -0.08 -17.33 18.71
CA ASP A 181 -0.46 -16.79 20.02
C ASP A 181 -1.77 -15.98 19.95
N ARG A 182 -1.96 -15.17 18.89
CA ARG A 182 -3.21 -14.42 18.69
C ARG A 182 -4.40 -15.34 18.43
N ALA A 183 -4.23 -16.37 17.62
CA ALA A 183 -5.28 -17.35 17.32
C ALA A 183 -5.69 -18.13 18.58
N GLU A 184 -4.71 -18.59 19.38
CA GLU A 184 -4.93 -19.28 20.64
C GLU A 184 -5.65 -18.39 21.67
N LYS A 185 -5.17 -17.14 21.87
CA LYS A 185 -5.80 -16.20 22.80
C LYS A 185 -7.23 -15.86 22.42
N ARG A 186 -7.51 -15.63 21.14
CA ARG A 186 -8.88 -15.34 20.65
C ARG A 186 -9.80 -16.54 20.85
N THR A 187 -9.31 -17.75 20.58
CA THR A 187 -10.05 -18.99 20.79
C THR A 187 -10.34 -19.24 22.27
N THR A 188 -9.36 -19.04 23.14
CA THR A 188 -9.58 -19.15 24.60
C THR A 188 -10.60 -18.13 25.09
N TRP A 189 -10.48 -16.87 24.66
CA TRP A 189 -11.40 -15.81 25.05
C TRP A 189 -12.85 -16.10 24.66
N ILE A 190 -13.11 -16.53 23.41
CA ILE A 190 -14.48 -16.84 22.97
C ILE A 190 -15.06 -18.06 23.68
N LYS A 191 -14.23 -19.07 24.00
CA LYS A 191 -14.65 -20.23 24.79
C LYS A 191 -15.05 -19.83 26.21
N GLN A 192 -14.22 -19.05 26.90
CA GLN A 192 -14.50 -18.55 28.25
C GLN A 192 -15.78 -17.71 28.28
N LEU A 193 -15.97 -16.82 27.30
CA LEU A 193 -17.19 -16.01 27.19
C LEU A 193 -18.42 -16.91 27.05
N ARG A 194 -18.41 -17.87 26.12
CA ARG A 194 -19.54 -18.77 25.88
C ARG A 194 -19.84 -19.65 27.10
N GLU A 195 -18.83 -20.13 27.80
CA GLU A 195 -18.98 -20.91 29.04
C GLU A 195 -19.63 -20.07 30.15
N SER A 196 -19.20 -18.82 30.33
CA SER A 196 -19.81 -17.92 31.32
C SER A 196 -21.31 -17.67 31.06
N LEU A 197 -21.71 -17.62 29.79
CA LEU A 197 -23.11 -17.40 29.40
C LEU A 197 -23.97 -18.66 29.59
N ARG A 198 -23.41 -19.86 29.44
CA ARG A 198 -24.11 -21.13 29.72
C ARG A 198 -24.41 -21.33 31.20
N ASN A 199 -23.62 -20.73 32.09
CA ASN A 199 -23.81 -20.83 33.53
C ASN A 199 -24.88 -19.86 34.07
N LEU A 200 -25.49 -19.05 33.20
CA LEU A 200 -26.57 -18.10 33.53
C LEU A 200 -27.97 -18.60 33.13
N SER A 201 -28.06 -19.78 32.48
CA SER A 201 -29.31 -20.46 32.12
C SER A 201 -29.58 -21.64 33.04
#